data_AF-X1V6A2-F1
#
_entry.id   AF-X1V6A2-F1
#
_cell.length_a   1.000
_cell.length_b   1.000
_cell.length_c   1.000
_cell.angle_alpha   90.00
_cell.angle_beta   90.00
_cell.angle_gamma   90.00
#
_symmetry.space_group_name_H-M   'P 1'
#
loop_
_entity.id
_entity.type
_entity.pdbx_description
1 polymer ?
#
loop_
_entity_poly.entity_id
_entity_poly.type
_entity_poly.pdbx_seq_one_letter_code
_entity_poly.pdbx_strand_id
1 'polypeptide(L)'
;MVWALRKIGISAYGIDPSKTAQKYCRSPKYCLYTSTKKLPYKNSYFDLVYIHEVLEHLSPRDLPLLINELFRVSKGKIIHMICVKDRGKMVNDEPTHQIIQKSHGGKRNLRA
;
A
#
# COMPACT_ATOMS: atom_id res chain seq x y z
N MET A 1 -1.62 13.55 -2.51
CA MET A 1 -0.28 13.42 -3.10
C MET A 1 -0.20 13.80 -4.59
N VAL A 2 -0.91 13.10 -5.49
CA VAL A 2 -0.81 13.30 -6.96
C VAL A 2 -0.91 14.76 -7.40
N TRP A 3 -1.90 15.51 -6.91
CA TRP A 3 -2.05 16.94 -7.22
C TRP A 3 -0.79 17.77 -6.89
N ALA A 4 -0.20 17.56 -5.72
CA ALA A 4 0.98 18.30 -5.27
C ALA A 4 2.22 17.98 -6.12
N LEU A 5 2.45 16.70 -6.39
CA LEU A 5 3.57 16.27 -7.25
C LEU A 5 3.45 16.84 -8.67
N ARG A 6 2.24 16.85 -9.24
CA ARG A 6 2.02 17.44 -10.57
C ARG A 6 2.20 18.96 -10.57
N LYS A 7 1.90 19.65 -9.46
CA LYS A 7 2.14 21.10 -9.33
C LYS A 7 3.62 21.47 -9.39
N ILE A 8 4.51 20.56 -9.00
CA ILE A 8 5.97 20.73 -9.09
C ILE A 8 6.59 20.07 -10.33
N GLY A 9 5.78 19.72 -11.33
CA GLY A 9 6.26 19.21 -12.63
C GLY A 9 6.48 17.70 -12.70
N ILE A 10 6.14 16.93 -11.66
CA ILE A 10 6.29 15.47 -11.67
C ILE A 10 5.08 14.81 -12.32
N SER A 11 5.30 13.88 -13.26
CA SER A 11 4.22 13.09 -13.87
C SER A 11 3.73 11.99 -12.93
N ALA A 12 2.83 12.36 -12.02
CA ALA A 12 2.26 11.45 -11.02
C ALA A 12 0.87 10.93 -11.40
N TYR A 13 0.57 9.71 -10.94
CA TYR A 13 -0.70 9.01 -11.06
C TYR A 13 -1.06 8.37 -9.71
N GLY A 14 -2.35 8.09 -9.48
CA GLY A 14 -2.81 7.47 -8.24
C GLY A 14 -3.80 6.34 -8.47
N ILE A 15 -3.85 5.38 -7.55
CA ILE A 15 -4.83 4.30 -7.52
C ILE A 15 -5.37 4.21 -6.09
N ASP A 16 -6.70 4.14 -5.96
CA ASP A 16 -7.38 4.03 -4.67
C ASP A 16 -8.63 3.15 -4.83
N PRO A 17 -8.89 2.15 -3.99
CA PRO A 17 -10.11 1.34 -4.10
C PRO A 17 -11.39 2.11 -3.74
N SER A 18 -11.28 3.22 -3.01
CA SER A 18 -12.42 4.00 -2.52
C SER A 18 -12.99 4.93 -3.59
N LYS A 19 -14.19 4.60 -4.09
CA LYS A 19 -14.97 5.52 -4.95
C LYS A 19 -15.30 6.84 -4.25
N THR A 20 -15.40 6.85 -2.92
CA THR A 20 -15.62 8.07 -2.15
C THR A 20 -14.41 9.01 -2.22
N ALA A 21 -13.19 8.46 -2.23
CA ALA A 21 -11.97 9.27 -2.38
C ALA A 21 -11.93 10.04 -3.72
N GLN A 22 -12.61 9.55 -4.75
CA GLN A 22 -12.75 10.26 -6.03
C GLN A 22 -13.37 11.64 -5.86
N LYS A 23 -14.40 11.77 -5.00
CA LYS A 23 -15.15 13.02 -4.79
C LYS A 23 -14.26 14.13 -4.24
N TYR A 24 -13.25 13.78 -3.44
CA TYR A 24 -12.36 14.73 -2.77
C TYR A 24 -11.01 14.88 -3.48
N CYS A 25 -10.78 14.13 -4.55
CA CYS A 25 -9.51 14.19 -5.25
C CYS A 25 -9.38 15.49 -6.05
N ARG A 26 -8.25 16.17 -5.84
CA ARG A 26 -7.91 17.42 -6.56
C ARG A 26 -7.38 17.18 -7.98
N SER A 27 -7.14 15.93 -8.36
CA SER A 27 -6.57 15.51 -9.64
C SER A 27 -7.22 14.22 -10.19
N PRO A 28 -8.56 14.14 -10.27
CA PRO A 28 -9.26 12.88 -10.54
C PRO A 28 -8.91 12.29 -11.92
N LYS A 29 -8.56 13.13 -12.91
CA LYS A 29 -8.13 12.69 -14.25
C LYS A 29 -6.82 11.90 -14.30
N TYR A 30 -6.04 11.91 -13.21
CA TYR A 30 -4.78 11.16 -13.08
C TYR A 30 -4.89 10.02 -12.06
N CYS A 31 -6.11 9.74 -11.57
CA CYS A 31 -6.34 8.73 -10.56
C CYS A 31 -7.35 7.70 -11.05
N LEU A 32 -7.10 6.42 -10.74
CA LEU A 32 -8.04 5.34 -10.97
C LEU A 32 -8.66 4.91 -9.63
N TYR A 33 -9.98 4.78 -9.62
CA TYR A 33 -10.72 4.41 -8.41
C TYR A 33 -11.26 2.99 -8.54
N THR A 34 -10.38 2.01 -8.31
CA THR A 34 -10.68 0.60 -8.55
C THR A 34 -9.91 -0.29 -7.59
N SER A 35 -10.53 -1.41 -7.19
CA SER A 35 -9.85 -2.52 -6.54
C SER A 35 -9.36 -3.47 -7.63
N THR A 36 -8.05 -3.55 -7.82
CA THR A 36 -7.44 -4.44 -8.83
C THR A 36 -6.21 -5.13 -8.28
N LYS A 37 -6.05 -6.41 -8.63
CA LYS A 37 -4.82 -7.18 -8.37
C LYS A 37 -3.75 -6.98 -9.44
N LYS A 38 -4.10 -6.33 -10.55
CA LYS A 38 -3.21 -6.05 -11.67
C LYS A 38 -3.35 -4.60 -12.11
N LEU A 39 -2.28 -3.85 -11.97
CA LEU A 39 -2.22 -2.45 -12.34
C LEU A 39 -2.15 -2.31 -13.88
N PRO A 40 -2.86 -1.34 -14.47
CA PRO A 40 -2.94 -1.14 -15.92
C PRO A 40 -1.70 -0.45 -16.49
N TYR A 41 -0.52 -0.84 -16.02
CA TYR A 41 0.76 -0.30 -16.45
C TYR A 41 1.67 -1.43 -16.92
N LYS A 42 2.49 -1.13 -17.94
CA LYS A 42 3.51 -2.06 -18.43
C LYS A 42 4.62 -2.28 -17.40
N ASN A 43 5.48 -3.26 -17.66
CA ASN A 43 6.64 -3.51 -16.82
C ASN A 43 7.55 -2.28 -16.79
N SER A 44 8.15 -1.98 -15.64
CA SER A 44 9.12 -0.90 -15.47
C SER A 44 8.62 0.48 -15.93
N TYR A 45 7.32 0.75 -15.75
CA TYR A 45 6.67 1.99 -16.19
C TYR A 45 7.05 3.20 -15.32
N PHE A 46 7.13 3.02 -14.00
CA PHE A 46 7.38 4.10 -13.05
C PHE A 46 8.82 4.12 -12.56
N ASP A 47 9.42 5.31 -12.54
CA ASP A 47 10.74 5.54 -11.91
C ASP A 47 10.69 5.40 -10.39
N LEU A 48 9.52 5.63 -9.77
CA LEU A 48 9.26 5.46 -8.35
C LEU A 48 7.82 5.01 -8.14
N VAL A 49 7.63 3.99 -7.30
CA VAL A 49 6.32 3.60 -6.76
C VAL A 49 6.27 3.98 -5.29
N TYR A 50 5.19 4.65 -4.88
CA TYR A 50 4.95 5.05 -3.50
C TYR A 50 3.62 4.48 -3.03
N ILE A 51 3.63 3.82 -1.88
CA ILE A 51 2.46 3.20 -1.27
C ILE A 51 2.42 3.55 0.22
N HIS A 52 1.25 4.02 0.68
CA HIS A 52 1.07 4.65 1.97
C HIS A 52 -0.20 4.11 2.62
N GLU A 53 -0.06 3.43 3.76
CA GLU A 53 -1.18 2.91 4.55
C GLU A 53 -2.06 1.94 3.74
N VAL A 54 -1.46 0.86 3.22
CA VAL A 54 -2.15 -0.11 2.35
C VAL A 54 -1.79 -1.56 2.67
N LEU A 55 -0.52 -1.89 2.89
CA LEU A 55 -0.09 -3.30 3.03
C LEU A 55 -0.63 -3.95 4.31
N GLU A 56 -0.82 -3.16 5.36
CA GLU A 56 -1.48 -3.53 6.60
C GLU A 56 -2.93 -4.00 6.40
N HIS A 57 -3.57 -3.64 5.29
CA HIS A 57 -4.94 -4.03 4.97
C HIS A 57 -5.07 -5.33 4.17
N LEU A 58 -3.94 -5.96 3.83
CA LEU A 58 -3.91 -7.13 2.96
C LEU A 58 -3.81 -8.41 3.77
N SER A 59 -4.50 -9.44 3.28
CA SER A 59 -4.32 -10.80 3.76
C SER A 59 -2.87 -11.28 3.50
N PRO A 60 -2.34 -12.24 4.30
CA PRO A 60 -1.03 -12.84 4.02
C PRO A 60 -0.93 -13.47 2.63
N ARG A 61 -2.07 -13.87 2.03
CA ARG A 61 -2.14 -14.42 0.69
C ARG A 61 -2.01 -13.34 -0.40
N ASP A 62 -2.62 -12.17 -0.18
CA ASP A 62 -2.64 -11.09 -1.18
C ASP A 62 -1.41 -10.18 -1.11
N LEU A 63 -0.78 -10.07 0.07
CA LEU A 63 0.44 -9.28 0.30
C LEU A 63 1.57 -9.57 -0.72
N PRO A 64 2.02 -10.83 -0.92
CA PRO A 64 3.08 -11.11 -1.89
C PRO A 64 2.65 -10.83 -3.34
N LEU A 65 1.36 -10.98 -3.67
CA LEU A 65 0.85 -10.67 -4.99
C LEU A 65 0.93 -9.18 -5.29
N LEU A 66 0.54 -8.33 -4.33
CA LEU A 66 0.65 -6.88 -4.51
C LEU A 66 2.12 -6.45 -4.57
N ILE A 67 2.99 -6.96 -3.69
CA ILE A 67 4.42 -6.62 -3.71
C ILE A 67 5.04 -6.94 -5.08
N ASN A 68 4.75 -8.12 -5.64
CA ASN A 68 5.24 -8.51 -6.96
C ASN A 68 4.70 -7.59 -8.06
N GLU A 69 3.44 -7.17 -7.96
CA GLU A 69 2.84 -6.26 -8.91
C GLU A 69 3.42 -4.83 -8.83
N LEU A 70 3.67 -4.32 -7.63
CA LEU A 70 4.37 -3.04 -7.40
C LEU A 70 5.80 -3.10 -7.96
N PHE A 71 6.51 -4.21 -7.73
CA PHE A 71 7.82 -4.45 -8.30
C PHE A 71 7.78 -4.44 -9.83
N ARG A 72 6.85 -5.19 -10.43
CA ARG A 72 6.69 -5.29 -11.89
C ARG A 72 6.54 -3.92 -12.55
N VAL A 73 5.72 -3.02 -12.00
CA VAL A 73 5.50 -1.69 -12.61
C VAL A 73 6.59 -0.68 -12.27
N SER A 74 7.43 -0.95 -11.25
CA SER A 74 8.54 -0.09 -10.86
C SER A 74 9.82 -0.37 -11.65
N LYS A 75 10.70 0.61 -11.76
CA LYS A 75 12.11 0.41 -12.16
C LYS A 75 13.01 0.01 -10.97
N GLY A 76 12.46 -0.75 -10.02
CA GLY A 76 13.17 -1.22 -8.82
C GLY A 76 13.21 -0.23 -7.65
N LYS A 77 12.56 0.93 -7.75
CA LYS A 77 12.46 1.91 -6.65
C LYS A 77 11.04 1.95 -6.10
N ILE A 78 10.88 1.50 -4.86
CA ILE A 78 9.61 1.47 -4.14
C ILE A 78 9.82 2.09 -2.76
N ILE A 79 8.98 3.04 -2.38
CA ILE A 79 8.87 3.54 -1.02
C ILE A 79 7.56 3.03 -0.44
N HIS A 80 7.66 2.36 0.69
CA HIS A 80 6.50 1.93 1.43
C HIS A 80 6.47 2.60 2.80
N MET A 81 5.36 3.28 3.08
CA MET A 81 5.04 3.80 4.39
C MET A 81 3.92 2.92 4.99
N ILE A 82 4.26 2.21 6.06
CA ILE A 82 3.34 1.42 6.89
C ILE A 82 2.94 2.29 8.07
N CYS A 83 1.68 2.17 8.50
CA CYS A 83 1.09 2.85 9.64
C CYS A 83 2.08 3.16 10.76
N VAL A 84 2.39 4.45 10.88
CA VAL A 84 3.01 5.03 12.07
C VAL A 84 1.88 5.37 13.02
N LYS A 85 1.71 4.51 14.05
CA LYS A 85 0.93 4.71 15.28
C LYS A 85 0.11 6.00 15.28
N ASP A 86 -1.18 5.92 14.97
CA ASP A 86 -2.06 7.07 15.12
C ASP A 86 -2.07 7.48 16.60
N ARG A 87 -1.33 8.55 16.93
CA ARG A 87 -1.25 9.16 18.27
C ARG A 87 -0.89 8.20 19.42
N GLY A 88 -0.04 7.21 19.17
CA GLY A 88 0.50 6.34 20.22
C GLY A 88 -0.43 5.23 20.72
N LYS A 89 -1.61 5.02 20.11
CA LYS A 89 -2.46 3.84 20.36
C LYS A 89 -2.25 2.81 19.26
N MET A 90 -2.12 1.53 19.62
CA MET A 90 -2.14 0.45 18.62
C MET A 90 -3.56 0.36 18.07
N VAL A 91 -3.71 0.37 16.75
CA VAL A 91 -4.99 0.19 16.06
C VAL A 91 -5.32 -1.31 16.07
N ASN A 92 -5.53 -1.87 17.26
CA ASN A 92 -5.85 -3.30 17.43
C ASN A 92 -7.30 -3.61 17.00
N ASP A 93 -8.15 -2.59 16.93
CA ASP A 93 -9.60 -2.75 16.78
C ASP A 93 -10.11 -2.39 15.37
N GLU A 94 -9.24 -2.04 14.42
CA GLU A 94 -9.66 -1.87 13.02
C GLU A 94 -9.60 -3.21 12.27
N PRO A 95 -10.74 -3.74 11.76
CA PRO A 95 -10.80 -5.10 11.20
C PRO A 95 -9.88 -5.36 10.01
N THR A 96 -9.47 -4.29 9.32
CA THR A 96 -8.60 -4.36 8.15
C THR A 96 -7.13 -4.33 8.53
N HIS A 97 -6.72 -3.80 9.69
CA HIS A 97 -5.32 -3.75 10.11
C HIS A 97 -4.84 -5.14 10.58
N GLN A 98 -4.09 -5.84 9.73
CA GLN A 98 -3.53 -7.15 10.05
C GLN A 98 -2.07 -7.03 10.49
N ILE A 99 -1.80 -7.34 11.76
CA ILE A 99 -0.44 -7.50 12.28
C ILE A 99 0.00 -8.95 12.05
N ILE A 100 0.83 -9.16 11.03
CA ILE A 100 1.39 -10.49 10.74
C ILE A 100 2.63 -10.70 11.62
N GLN A 101 2.47 -11.36 12.76
CA GLN A 101 3.59 -11.85 13.54
C GLN A 101 3.93 -13.28 13.13
N LYS A 102 5.18 -13.50 12.70
CA LYS A 102 5.69 -14.86 12.49
C LYS A 102 5.94 -15.50 13.85
N SER A 103 5.11 -16.47 14.23
CA SER A 103 5.38 -17.31 15.40
C SER A 103 6.67 -18.08 15.14
N HIS A 104 7.78 -17.64 15.73
CA HIS A 104 8.97 -18.46 15.82
C HIS A 104 8.64 -19.56 16.82
N GLY A 105 8.37 -20.77 16.31
CA GLY A 105 8.06 -21.96 17.10
C GLY A 105 9.26 -22.40 17.94
N GLY A 106 9.59 -21.66 18.99
CA GLY A 106 10.42 -22.12 20.09
C GLY A 106 9.53 -22.83 21.10
N LYS A 107 9.61 -24.16 21.14
CA LYS A 107 9.04 -24.95 22.25
C LYS A 107 9.66 -24.42 23.56
N ARG A 108 8.89 -23.65 24.34
CA ARG A 108 9.22 -23.38 25.74
C ARG A 108 8.88 -24.65 26.52
N ASN A 109 9.89 -25.48 26.76
CA ASN A 109 9.83 -26.49 27.80
C ASN A 109 9.78 -25.75 29.15
N LEU A 110 8.57 -25.52 29.67
CA LEU A 110 8.38 -25.24 31.09
C LEU A 110 8.53 -26.57 31.81
N ARG A 111 9.69 -26.80 32.44
CA ARG A 111 9.80 -27.79 33.51
C ARG A 111 9.24 -27.17 34.78
N ALA A 112 8.42 -27.97 35.45
CA ALA A 112 7.78 -27.71 36.73
C ALA A 112 8.79 -27.39 37.84
#